data_AF-A0A1A7PTR0-F1
#
_entry.id   AF-A0A1A7PTR0-F1
#
_cell.length_a   1.000
_cell.length_b   1.000
_cell.length_c   1.000
_cell.angle_alpha   90.00
_cell.angle_beta   90.00
_cell.angle_gamma   90.00
#
_symmetry.space_group_name_H-M   'P 1'
#
loop_
_entity.id
_entity.type
_entity.pdbx_description
1 polymer ?
#
loop_
_entity_poly.entity_id
_entity_poly.type
_entity_poly.pdbx_seq_one_letter_code
_entity_poly.pdbx_strand_id
1 'polypeptide(L)'
;MDKVDLFNVLSKESKKSFICHLHYKNKFSIGKYKQLIRAYKFFLLNVDKIEGREKIISEFLDVFLHTLFLFVCDNDKEDLYKIEPPINFEYKVNVYNKFREMTECLIRVQRNKLSG
;
A
#
# COMPACT_ATOMS: atom_id res chain seq x y z
N MET A 1 -16.71 4.47 0.06
CA MET A 1 -15.58 4.72 -0.85
C MET A 1 -16.04 4.26 -2.20
N ASP A 2 -15.91 5.09 -3.24
CA ASP A 2 -16.20 4.68 -4.61
C ASP A 2 -14.93 4.25 -5.36
N LYS A 3 -15.07 3.86 -6.64
CA LYS A 3 -13.93 3.43 -7.49
C LYS A 3 -12.93 4.57 -7.75
N VAL A 4 -13.39 5.82 -7.82
CA VAL A 4 -12.54 6.99 -8.07
C VAL A 4 -11.68 7.29 -6.84
N ASP A 5 -12.28 7.25 -5.65
CA ASP A 5 -11.57 7.36 -4.38
C ASP A 5 -10.52 6.26 -4.22
N LEU A 6 -10.85 5.03 -4.61
CA LEU A 6 -9.93 3.89 -4.57
C LEU A 6 -8.68 4.16 -5.42
N PHE A 7 -8.84 4.55 -6.68
CA PHE A 7 -7.69 4.89 -7.54
C PHE A 7 -6.91 6.11 -7.02
N ASN A 8 -7.58 7.11 -6.46
CA ASN A 8 -6.90 8.27 -5.86
C ASN A 8 -6.02 7.89 -4.66
N VAL A 9 -6.37 6.83 -3.92
CA VAL A 9 -5.59 6.32 -2.79
C VAL A 9 -4.39 5.48 -3.26
N LEU A 10 -4.49 4.83 -4.42
CA LEU A 10 -3.46 3.95 -4.97
C LEU A 10 -2.48 4.64 -5.92
N SER A 11 -2.91 5.69 -6.62
CA SER A 11 -2.08 6.38 -7.60
C SER A 11 -0.82 7.00 -6.98
N LYS A 12 0.35 6.63 -7.50
CA LYS A 12 1.65 7.19 -7.10
C LYS A 12 1.77 8.70 -7.38
N GLU A 13 0.98 9.23 -8.31
CA GLU A 13 0.95 10.65 -8.69
C GLU A 13 -0.02 11.48 -7.82
N SER A 14 -0.97 10.82 -7.18
CA SER A 14 -1.97 11.48 -6.35
C SER A 14 -1.36 11.95 -5.03
N LYS A 15 -1.44 13.27 -4.75
CA LYS A 15 -1.10 13.84 -3.43
C LYS A 15 -1.94 13.25 -2.27
N LYS A 16 -3.06 12.57 -2.58
CA LYS A 16 -3.87 11.86 -1.60
C LYS A 16 -3.24 10.52 -1.20
N SER A 17 -2.48 9.88 -2.09
CA SER A 17 -1.94 8.54 -1.85
C SER A 17 -0.85 8.50 -0.79
N PHE A 18 -0.81 7.37 -0.09
CA PHE A 18 0.19 7.10 0.93
C PHE A 18 1.59 6.99 0.31
N ILE A 19 1.73 6.28 -0.83
CA ILE A 19 3.02 6.07 -1.47
C ILE A 19 3.62 7.37 -2.04
N CYS A 20 2.81 8.28 -2.58
CA CYS A 20 3.30 9.58 -3.04
C CYS A 20 3.94 10.35 -1.88
N HIS A 21 3.28 10.34 -0.72
CA HIS A 21 3.79 11.02 0.47
C HIS A 21 5.03 10.35 1.06
N LEU A 22 5.06 9.03 1.05
CA LEU A 22 6.18 8.25 1.57
C LEU A 22 7.41 8.38 0.66
N HIS A 23 7.26 8.27 -0.66
CA HIS A 23 8.37 8.31 -1.62
C HIS A 23 8.90 9.71 -1.87
N TYR A 24 8.04 10.69 -2.16
CA TYR A 24 8.51 12.03 -2.60
C TYR A 24 8.75 13.01 -1.45
N LYS A 25 8.18 12.73 -0.28
CA LYS A 25 8.38 13.59 0.90
C LYS A 25 9.10 12.87 2.02
N ASN A 26 9.50 11.61 1.80
CA ASN A 26 10.10 10.76 2.82
C ASN A 26 9.30 10.77 4.13
N LYS A 27 7.95 10.87 4.07
CA LYS A 27 7.15 11.14 5.27
C LYS A 27 6.04 10.13 5.44
N PHE A 28 6.08 9.41 6.56
CA PHE A 28 5.00 8.54 6.95
C PHE A 28 3.81 9.33 7.49
N SER A 29 2.69 9.32 6.74
CA SER A 29 1.43 9.90 7.21
C SER A 29 0.50 8.81 7.71
N ILE A 30 0.26 8.79 9.03
CA ILE A 30 -0.67 7.86 9.68
C ILE A 30 -2.08 7.98 9.07
N GLY A 31 -2.54 9.19 8.75
CA GLY A 31 -3.84 9.41 8.13
C GLY A 31 -3.95 8.74 6.76
N LYS A 32 -2.93 8.90 5.91
CA LYS A 32 -2.88 8.27 4.58
C LYS A 32 -2.73 6.75 4.66
N TYR A 33 -1.91 6.27 5.59
CA TYR A 33 -1.80 4.84 5.89
C TYR A 33 -3.16 4.25 6.27
N LYS A 34 -3.88 4.86 7.21
CA LYS A 34 -5.24 4.43 7.59
C LYS A 34 -6.22 4.45 6.41
N GLN A 35 -6.09 5.44 5.52
CA GLN A 35 -6.92 5.52 4.32
C GLN A 35 -6.62 4.37 3.34
N LEU A 36 -5.35 4.03 3.13
CA LEU A 36 -4.93 2.88 2.32
C LEU A 36 -5.44 1.56 2.89
N ILE A 37 -5.37 1.36 4.21
CA ILE A 37 -5.93 0.17 4.87
C ILE A 37 -7.46 0.09 4.69
N ARG A 38 -8.17 1.22 4.78
CA ARG A 38 -9.62 1.27 4.51
C ARG A 38 -9.94 0.92 3.06
N ALA A 39 -9.15 1.43 2.11
CA ALA A 39 -9.29 1.15 0.70
C ALA A 39 -9.11 -0.35 0.40
N TYR A 40 -8.08 -0.97 0.99
CA TYR A 40 -7.84 -2.40 0.88
C TYR A 40 -9.00 -3.24 1.42
N LYS A 41 -9.48 -2.94 2.63
CA LYS A 41 -10.63 -3.65 3.23
C LYS A 41 -11.88 -3.50 2.37
N PHE A 42 -12.15 -2.29 1.88
CA PHE A 42 -13.27 -2.03 0.98
C PHE A 42 -13.15 -2.87 -0.30
N PHE A 43 -11.97 -2.91 -0.91
CA PHE A 43 -11.72 -3.71 -2.11
C PHE A 43 -11.98 -5.20 -1.88
N LEU A 44 -11.40 -5.79 -0.83
CA LEU A 44 -11.60 -7.22 -0.54
C LEU A 44 -13.07 -7.59 -0.31
N LEU A 45 -13.83 -6.74 0.39
CA LEU A 45 -15.25 -6.97 0.65
C LEU A 45 -16.12 -6.91 -0.62
N ASN A 46 -15.62 -6.27 -1.68
CA ASN A 46 -16.38 -6.02 -2.91
C ASN A 46 -15.69 -6.58 -4.15
N VAL A 47 -14.67 -7.43 -4.00
CA VAL A 47 -13.79 -7.85 -5.10
C VAL A 47 -14.55 -8.47 -6.27
N ASP A 48 -15.59 -9.27 -5.99
CA ASP A 48 -16.40 -9.91 -7.03
C ASP A 48 -17.36 -8.95 -7.75
N LYS A 49 -17.58 -7.75 -7.20
CA LYS A 49 -18.50 -6.73 -7.73
C LYS A 49 -17.77 -5.58 -8.45
N ILE A 50 -16.44 -5.54 -8.36
CA ILE A 50 -15.64 -4.45 -8.92
C ILE A 50 -15.16 -4.84 -10.32
N GLU A 51 -15.65 -4.12 -11.32
CA GLU A 51 -15.12 -4.23 -12.69
C GLU A 51 -13.68 -3.70 -12.77
N GLY A 52 -12.80 -4.44 -13.45
CA GLY A 52 -11.38 -4.10 -13.56
C GLY A 52 -10.59 -4.35 -12.28
N ARG A 53 -11.05 -5.28 -11.44
CA ARG A 53 -10.38 -5.67 -10.19
C ARG A 53 -8.92 -6.09 -10.40
N GLU A 54 -8.57 -6.69 -11.53
CA GLU A 54 -7.20 -7.14 -11.83
C GLU A 54 -6.24 -5.94 -11.87
N LYS A 55 -6.67 -4.85 -12.49
CA LYS A 55 -5.93 -3.57 -12.48
C LYS A 55 -5.79 -3.04 -11.05
N ILE A 56 -6.88 -3.07 -10.27
CA ILE A 56 -6.85 -2.60 -8.87
C ILE A 56 -5.92 -3.46 -8.00
N ILE A 57 -5.91 -4.78 -8.19
CA ILE A 57 -4.98 -5.69 -7.51
C ILE A 57 -3.55 -5.30 -7.86
N SER A 58 -3.25 -5.09 -9.15
CA SER A 58 -1.92 -4.66 -9.60
C SER A 58 -1.49 -3.36 -8.94
N GLU A 59 -2.38 -2.36 -8.87
CA GLU A 59 -2.10 -1.07 -8.22
C GLU A 59 -1.83 -1.21 -6.72
N PHE A 60 -2.59 -2.07 -6.02
CA PHE A 60 -2.31 -2.37 -4.62
C PHE A 60 -0.96 -3.05 -4.43
N LEU A 61 -0.65 -4.06 -5.24
CA LEU A 61 0.62 -4.78 -5.18
C LEU A 61 1.79 -3.81 -5.40
N ASP A 62 1.67 -2.93 -6.40
CA ASP A 62 2.63 -1.86 -6.68
C ASP A 62 2.87 -0.96 -5.46
N VAL A 63 1.80 -0.50 -4.82
CA VAL A 63 1.88 0.37 -3.63
C VAL A 63 2.51 -0.37 -2.45
N PHE A 64 2.12 -1.63 -2.22
CA PHE A 64 2.59 -2.40 -1.06
C PHE A 64 4.05 -2.81 -1.23
N LEU A 65 4.43 -3.36 -2.39
CA LEU A 65 5.81 -3.73 -2.67
C LEU A 65 6.74 -2.52 -2.62
N HIS A 66 6.32 -1.37 -3.17
CA HIS A 66 7.10 -0.13 -3.07
C HIS A 66 7.20 0.36 -1.62
N THR A 67 6.13 0.27 -0.83
CA THR A 67 6.20 0.62 0.59
C THR A 67 7.18 -0.29 1.36
N LEU A 68 7.15 -1.60 1.10
CA LEU A 68 8.06 -2.57 1.71
C LEU A 68 9.52 -2.24 1.34
N PHE A 69 9.78 -1.92 0.07
CA PHE A 69 11.09 -1.47 -0.39
C PHE A 69 11.58 -0.22 0.37
N LEU A 70 10.76 0.83 0.47
CA LEU A 70 11.12 2.06 1.19
C LEU A 70 11.38 1.82 2.68
N PHE A 71 10.68 0.86 3.29
CA PHE A 71 10.92 0.48 4.67
C PHE A 71 12.27 -0.25 4.87
N VAL A 72 12.70 -1.02 3.87
CA VAL A 72 14.05 -1.62 3.87
C VAL A 72 15.11 -0.53 3.73
N CYS A 73 14.95 0.40 2.79
CA CYS A 73 15.84 1.55 2.58
C CYS A 73 16.00 2.40 3.84
N ASP A 74 14.90 2.72 4.54
CA ASP A 74 14.93 3.53 5.77
C ASP A 74 15.75 2.89 6.93
N ASN A 75 16.13 1.61 6.84
CA ASN A 75 17.05 1.02 7.83
C ASN A 75 18.52 1.39 7.56
N ASP A 76 18.86 1.81 6.35
CA ASP A 76 20.18 2.33 6.00
C ASP A 76 20.24 3.83 6.33
N LYS A 77 21.24 4.22 7.13
CA LYS A 77 21.36 5.59 7.65
C LYS A 77 21.76 6.59 6.56
N GLU A 78 22.33 6.12 5.46
CA GLU A 78 22.83 6.95 4.35
C GLU A 78 21.90 6.94 3.12
N ASP A 79 20.76 6.23 3.20
CA ASP A 79 19.82 6.15 2.07
C ASP A 79 18.99 7.43 1.92
N LEU A 80 18.77 7.83 0.66
CA LEU A 80 17.98 9.01 0.28
C LEU A 80 16.50 8.89 0.64
N TYR A 81 16.00 7.67 0.89
CA TYR A 81 14.61 7.38 1.24
C TYR A 81 14.35 7.26 2.75
N LYS A 82 15.30 7.71 3.58
CA LYS A 82 15.13 7.76 5.03
C LYS A 82 13.88 8.55 5.42
N ILE A 83 13.02 7.94 6.21
CA ILE A 83 11.71 8.46 6.59
C ILE A 83 11.85 9.46 7.74
N GLU A 84 11.30 10.65 7.54
CA GLU A 84 11.33 11.75 8.49
C GLU A 84 9.94 12.32 8.82
N PRO A 85 9.62 12.50 10.12
CA PRO A 85 10.44 12.14 11.29
C PRO A 85 10.58 10.61 11.44
N PRO A 86 11.61 10.14 12.16
CA PRO A 86 11.81 8.71 12.40
C PRO A 86 10.59 8.06 13.04
N ILE A 87 10.22 6.91 12.51
CA ILE A 87 9.15 6.09 13.06
C ILE A 87 9.77 5.18 14.14
N ASN A 88 9.03 4.95 15.23
CA ASN A 88 9.40 3.92 16.19
C ASN A 88 9.58 2.55 15.49
N PHE A 89 10.67 1.84 15.80
CA PHE A 89 11.05 0.59 15.15
C PHE A 89 9.96 -0.49 15.24
N GLU A 90 9.37 -0.71 16.41
CA GLU A 90 8.30 -1.69 16.61
C GLU A 90 7.08 -1.36 15.76
N TYR A 91 6.69 -0.08 15.72
CA TYR A 91 5.60 0.37 14.87
C TYR A 91 5.90 0.16 13.38
N LYS A 92 7.14 0.45 12.95
CA LYS A 92 7.60 0.22 11.57
C LYS A 92 7.52 -1.27 11.20
N VAL A 93 8.00 -2.17 12.07
CA VAL A 93 7.93 -3.62 11.88
C VAL A 93 6.47 -4.09 11.79
N ASN A 94 5.58 -3.57 12.64
CA ASN A 94 4.16 -3.90 12.59
C ASN A 94 3.51 -3.48 11.26
N VAL A 95 3.82 -2.28 10.77
CA VAL A 95 3.34 -1.80 9.47
C VAL A 95 3.91 -2.64 8.32
N TYR A 96 5.20 -2.98 8.37
CA TYR A 96 5.85 -3.84 7.39
C TYR A 96 5.15 -5.21 7.29
N ASN A 97 4.95 -5.87 8.42
CA ASN A 97 4.27 -7.17 8.47
C ASN A 97 2.84 -7.07 7.94
N LYS A 98 2.13 -5.98 8.24
CA LYS A 98 0.80 -5.72 7.69
C LYS A 98 0.80 -5.68 6.16
N PHE A 99 1.72 -4.92 5.57
CA PHE A 99 1.83 -4.84 4.11
C PHE A 99 2.23 -6.17 3.48
N ARG A 100 3.12 -6.93 4.12
CA ARG A 100 3.48 -8.28 3.66
C ARG A 100 2.26 -9.21 3.62
N GLU A 101 1.51 -9.31 4.72
CA GLU A 101 0.29 -10.12 4.79
C GLU A 101 -0.73 -9.72 3.72
N MET A 102 -0.94 -8.42 3.51
CA MET A 102 -1.89 -7.91 2.53
C MET A 102 -1.44 -8.20 1.08
N THR A 103 -0.14 -8.13 0.82
CA THR A 103 0.46 -8.50 -0.47
C THR A 103 0.24 -9.99 -0.75
N GLU A 104 0.53 -10.87 0.20
CA GLU A 104 0.30 -12.31 0.07
C GLU A 104 -1.17 -12.64 -0.17
N CYS A 105 -2.08 -11.94 0.53
CA CYS A 105 -3.52 -12.12 0.34
C CYS A 105 -3.95 -11.75 -1.09
N LEU A 106 -3.49 -10.63 -1.63
CA LEU A 106 -3.81 -10.21 -3.01
C LEU A 106 -3.27 -11.19 -4.05
N ILE A 107 -2.06 -11.72 -3.86
CA ILE A 107 -1.49 -12.74 -4.75
C ILE A 107 -2.36 -14.00 -4.73
N ARG A 108 -2.87 -14.42 -3.56
CA ARG A 108 -3.79 -15.58 -3.47
C ARG A 108 -5.12 -15.30 -4.15
N VAL A 109 -5.70 -14.11 -3.96
CA VAL A 109 -6.93 -13.69 -4.64
C VAL A 109 -6.75 -13.73 -6.16
N GLN A 110 -5.61 -13.25 -6.67
CA GLN A 110 -5.29 -13.28 -8.09
C GLN A 110 -5.13 -14.72 -8.62
N ARG A 111 -4.47 -15.61 -7.86
CA ARG A 111 -4.24 -17.01 -8.24
C ARG A 111 -5.50 -17.87 -8.19
N ASN A 112 -6.32 -17.76 -7.15
CA ASN A 112 -7.51 -18.61 -6.96
C ASN A 112 -8.57 -18.45 -8.06
N LYS A 113 -8.49 -17.40 -8.88
CA LYS A 113 -9.38 -17.16 -10.04
C LYS A 113 -8.80 -17.60 -11.38
N LEU A 114 -7.53 -17.99 -11.44
CA LEU A 114 -6.94 -18.62 -12.63
C LEU A 114 -7.17 -20.15 -12.64
N SER A 115 -7.65 -20.70 -11.53
CA SER A 115 -7.83 -22.14 -11.29
C SER A 115 -9.28 -22.63 -11.40
N GLY A 116 -10.23 -21.76 -11.75
CA GLY A 116 -11.66 -22.09 -11.87
C GLY A 116 -12.29 -21.35 -13.04
#